data_AF-A0A967YJB4-F1
#
_entry.id   AF-A0A967YJB4-F1
#
_cell.length_a   1.000
_cell.length_b   1.000
_cell.length_c   1.000
_cell.angle_alpha   90.00
_cell.angle_beta   90.00
_cell.angle_gamma   90.00
#
_symmetry.space_group_name_H-M   'P 1'
#
loop_
_entity.id
_entity.type
_entity.pdbx_description
1 polymer ?
#
loop_
_entity_poly.entity_id
_entity_poly.type
_entity_poly.pdbx_seq_one_letter_code
_entity_poly.pdbx_strand_id
1 'polypeptide(L)'
;MLKIDVHTHIIPEKLPNWREKFGYGGFIQLEHHKPCCARMMVDDRFFREIQHNSWDPKVRMEECNHTSVDVQVLSTIPVMFSYWATPEHALDLARFLNDHIAGIVGEFPRRFIGLGTLPMQSPKLAIKEMERCVSELGLAGVEIGTHINDWNLNHARLFPVFQAAEELGAAIFVHPWDMMGKEKMPDYWLPWLVGMPAETS
;
A
#
# COMPACT_ATOMS: atom_id res chain seq x y z
N MET A 1 19.22 -21.25 5.59
CA MET A 1 17.86 -21.33 5.02
C MET A 1 17.47 -19.91 4.67
N LEU A 2 16.97 -19.66 3.46
CA LEU A 2 16.50 -18.33 3.04
C LEU A 2 15.23 -17.97 3.82
N LYS A 3 15.22 -16.82 4.51
CA LYS A 3 14.06 -16.28 5.25
C LYS A 3 13.48 -15.08 4.51
N ILE A 4 12.22 -15.21 4.10
CA ILE A 4 11.47 -14.17 3.37
C ILE A 4 10.34 -13.69 4.26
N ASP A 5 10.28 -12.38 4.49
CA ASP A 5 9.17 -11.70 5.15
C ASP A 5 8.25 -11.10 4.08
N VAL A 6 7.03 -11.64 3.97
CA VAL A 6 6.11 -11.33 2.87
C VAL A 6 5.12 -10.20 3.18
N HIS A 7 5.10 -9.70 4.41
CA HIS A 7 4.12 -8.70 4.85
C HIS A 7 4.83 -7.49 5.44
N THR A 8 5.21 -6.56 4.56
CA THR A 8 5.88 -5.33 4.98
C THR A 8 5.41 -4.13 4.16
N HIS A 9 5.39 -2.95 4.80
CA HIS A 9 4.90 -1.72 4.18
C HIS A 9 5.99 -0.65 4.13
N ILE A 10 6.01 0.10 3.02
CA ILE A 10 6.90 1.22 2.79
C ILE A 10 6.15 2.40 2.15
N ILE A 11 6.60 3.62 2.43
CA ILE A 11 6.04 4.85 1.87
C ILE A 11 7.20 5.76 1.38
N PRO A 12 7.01 6.57 0.33
CA PRO A 12 8.00 7.59 -0.05
C PRO A 12 8.22 8.61 1.07
N GLU A 13 9.47 9.00 1.32
CA GLU A 13 9.82 10.01 2.32
C GLU A 13 9.13 11.37 2.06
N LYS A 14 8.99 11.71 0.78
CA LYS A 14 8.36 12.95 0.32
C LYS A 14 7.16 12.60 -0.56
N LEU A 15 6.01 13.15 -0.20
CA LEU A 15 4.79 13.05 -0.99
C LEU A 15 4.53 14.37 -1.71
N PRO A 16 4.05 14.35 -2.97
CA PRO A 16 3.44 15.51 -3.58
C PRO A 16 2.28 16.02 -2.74
N ASN A 17 2.00 17.33 -2.81
CA ASN A 17 0.80 17.88 -2.21
C ASN A 17 -0.44 17.48 -3.05
N TRP A 18 -0.94 16.26 -2.83
CA TRP A 18 -2.07 15.70 -3.56
C TRP A 18 -3.34 16.54 -3.42
N ARG A 19 -3.57 17.13 -2.23
CA ARG A 19 -4.69 18.03 -1.98
C ARG A 19 -4.68 19.23 -2.92
N GLU A 20 -3.53 19.87 -3.06
CA GLU A 20 -3.34 20.99 -3.97
C GLU A 20 -3.41 20.56 -5.43
N LYS A 21 -2.75 19.44 -5.80
CA LYS A 21 -2.74 18.92 -7.17
C LYS A 21 -4.14 18.55 -7.67
N PHE A 22 -4.96 17.93 -6.83
CA PHE A 22 -6.27 17.39 -7.20
C PHE A 22 -7.44 18.31 -6.86
N GLY A 23 -7.22 19.34 -6.04
CA GLY A 23 -8.24 20.33 -5.67
C GLY A 23 -9.21 19.90 -4.57
N TYR A 24 -8.98 18.76 -3.89
CA TYR A 24 -9.79 18.29 -2.76
C TYR A 24 -8.95 17.49 -1.73
N GLY A 25 -9.47 17.39 -0.50
CA GLY A 25 -8.78 16.79 0.64
C GLY A 25 -8.90 15.27 0.77
N GLY A 26 -8.43 14.73 1.90
CA GLY A 26 -8.51 13.31 2.28
C GLY A 26 -7.25 12.49 2.00
N PHE A 27 -6.26 13.05 1.30
CA PHE A 27 -4.99 12.39 1.01
C PHE A 27 -3.99 12.53 2.17
N ILE A 28 -3.11 11.54 2.31
CA ILE A 28 -2.03 11.56 3.30
C ILE A 28 -0.98 12.60 2.92
N GLN A 29 -0.56 13.37 3.92
CA GLN A 29 0.61 14.24 3.90
C GLN A 29 1.59 13.80 5.00
N LEU A 30 2.89 14.04 4.77
CA LEU A 30 3.95 13.76 5.75
C LEU A 30 4.52 15.06 6.31
N GLU A 31 4.35 15.26 7.62
CA GLU A 31 4.98 16.35 8.37
C GLU A 31 6.24 15.87 9.09
N HIS A 32 7.40 16.18 8.51
CA HIS A 32 8.71 15.92 9.11
C HIS A 32 8.98 16.92 10.25
N HIS A 33 8.70 16.51 11.48
CA HIS A 33 8.71 17.40 12.65
C HIS A 33 9.94 17.21 13.56
N LYS A 34 10.67 16.10 13.44
CA LYS A 34 11.92 15.81 14.15
C LYS A 34 12.78 14.83 13.32
N PRO A 35 14.09 14.71 13.59
CA PRO A 35 14.96 13.80 12.82
C PRO A 35 14.40 12.37 12.77
N CYS A 36 14.43 11.77 11.58
CA CYS A 36 14.01 10.39 11.34
C CYS A 36 12.53 10.08 11.65
N CYS A 37 11.67 11.09 11.83
CA CYS A 37 10.27 10.89 12.17
C CYS A 37 9.34 11.83 11.38
N ALA A 38 8.20 11.31 10.95
CA ALA A 38 7.16 12.07 10.27
C ALA A 38 5.79 11.77 10.88
N ARG A 39 4.91 12.78 10.90
CA ARG A 39 3.49 12.57 11.19
C ARG A 39 2.76 12.37 9.88
N MET A 40 2.00 11.29 9.78
CA MET A 40 1.01 11.10 8.73
C MET A 40 -0.23 11.90 9.10
N MET A 41 -0.60 12.83 8.23
CA MET A 41 -1.76 13.72 8.39
C MET A 41 -2.77 13.44 7.28
N VAL A 42 -4.06 13.44 7.62
CA VAL A 42 -5.16 13.43 6.64
C VAL A 42 -5.84 14.79 6.75
N ASP A 43 -5.63 15.63 5.74
CA ASP A 43 -5.91 17.06 5.85
C ASP A 43 -5.27 17.62 7.14
N ASP A 44 -6.07 18.23 8.02
CA ASP A 44 -5.60 18.82 9.28
C ASP A 44 -5.65 17.84 10.47
N ARG A 45 -5.94 16.55 10.23
CA ARG A 45 -6.10 15.53 11.29
C ARG A 45 -4.88 14.62 11.38
N PHE A 46 -4.34 14.48 12.59
CA PHE A 46 -3.30 13.50 12.87
C PHE A 46 -3.82 12.07 12.70
N PHE A 47 -3.13 11.28 11.88
CA PHE A 47 -3.42 9.87 11.67
C PHE A 47 -2.51 8.98 12.52
N ARG A 48 -1.19 9.04 12.30
CA ARG A 48 -0.18 8.33 13.09
C ARG A 48 1.22 8.93 12.92
N GLU A 49 2.13 8.63 13.83
CA GLU A 49 3.56 8.92 13.68
C GLU A 49 4.29 7.71 13.07
N ILE A 50 5.23 7.96 12.17
CA ILE A 50 6.09 6.95 11.54
C ILE A 50 7.56 7.34 11.70
N GLN A 51 8.42 6.32 11.71
CA GLN A 51 9.87 6.47 11.77
C GLN A 51 10.50 6.15 10.42
N HIS A 52 11.77 6.52 10.23
CA HIS A 52 12.45 6.41 8.95
C HIS A 52 12.56 5.00 8.37
N ASN A 53 12.39 3.94 9.16
CA ASN A 53 12.28 2.58 8.64
C ASN A 53 11.01 2.37 7.79
N SER A 54 10.07 3.33 7.80
CA SER A 54 8.91 3.35 6.91
C SER A 54 9.23 3.88 5.50
N TRP A 55 10.40 4.50 5.26
CA TRP A 55 10.77 5.05 3.94
C TRP A 55 12.23 4.81 3.52
N ASP A 56 13.15 4.59 4.46
CA ASP A 56 14.57 4.38 4.19
C ASP A 56 14.88 2.86 4.05
N PRO A 57 15.19 2.37 2.84
CA PRO A 57 15.48 0.96 2.62
C PRO A 57 16.76 0.48 3.33
N LYS A 58 17.73 1.37 3.61
CA LYS A 58 18.98 1.01 4.28
C LYS A 58 18.75 0.76 5.76
N VAL A 59 17.93 1.59 6.41
CA VAL A 59 17.49 1.35 7.79
C VAL A 59 16.77 0.01 7.90
N ARG A 60 15.85 -0.27 6.98
CA ARG A 60 15.11 -1.55 6.94
C ARG A 60 16.04 -2.76 6.80
N MET A 61 17.02 -2.67 5.90
CA MET A 61 18.00 -3.74 5.71
C MET A 61 18.81 -4.01 6.99
N GLU A 62 19.16 -2.97 7.74
CA GLU A 62 19.88 -3.13 9.01
C GLU A 62 19.00 -3.77 10.09
N GLU A 63 17.74 -3.36 10.20
CA GLU A 63 16.78 -4.01 11.10
C GLU A 63 16.56 -5.50 10.73
N CYS A 64 16.50 -5.82 9.43
CA CYS A 64 16.40 -7.19 8.94
C CYS A 64 17.63 -8.04 9.29
N ASN A 65 18.83 -7.46 9.28
CA ASN A 65 20.05 -8.16 9.67
C ASN A 65 19.98 -8.63 11.13
N HIS A 66 19.39 -7.82 12.02
CA HIS A 66 19.21 -8.18 13.44
C HIS A 66 18.20 -9.31 13.68
N THR A 67 17.25 -9.52 12.77
CA THR A 67 16.21 -10.58 12.87
C THR A 67 16.47 -11.76 11.93
N SER A 68 17.62 -11.73 11.21
CA SER A 68 18.00 -12.71 10.20
C SER A 68 16.92 -12.89 9.12
N VAL A 69 16.32 -11.79 8.67
CA VAL A 69 15.44 -11.74 7.49
C VAL A 69 16.31 -11.42 6.28
N ASP A 70 16.32 -12.31 5.30
CA ASP A 70 17.17 -12.18 4.11
C ASP A 70 16.51 -11.24 3.08
N VAL A 71 15.20 -11.44 2.85
CA VAL A 71 14.42 -10.71 1.84
C VAL A 71 13.10 -10.22 2.43
N GLN A 72 12.70 -9.00 2.10
CA GLN A 72 11.35 -8.48 2.38
C GLN A 72 10.55 -8.28 1.09
N VAL A 73 9.26 -8.57 1.14
CA VAL A 73 8.30 -8.15 0.11
C VAL A 73 7.69 -6.82 0.56
N LEU A 74 7.95 -5.78 -0.22
CA LEU A 74 7.50 -4.41 0.01
C LEU A 74 6.14 -4.19 -0.65
N SER A 75 5.24 -3.54 0.08
CA SER A 75 3.93 -3.07 -0.40
C SER A 75 3.66 -1.67 0.17
N THR A 76 2.60 -1.00 -0.28
CA THR A 76 2.28 0.35 0.24
C THR A 76 1.62 0.26 1.61
N ILE A 77 1.41 1.38 2.29
CA ILE A 77 0.62 1.38 3.54
C ILE A 77 -0.87 1.41 3.14
N PRO A 78 -1.75 0.55 3.70
CA PRO A 78 -3.13 0.41 3.22
C PRO A 78 -3.98 1.70 3.16
N VAL A 79 -3.73 2.67 4.04
CA VAL A 79 -4.40 4.00 3.98
C VAL A 79 -4.15 4.75 2.67
N MET A 80 -3.11 4.35 1.92
CA MET A 80 -2.73 4.91 0.62
C MET A 80 -3.51 4.30 -0.56
N PHE A 81 -4.37 3.30 -0.34
CA PHE A 81 -5.22 2.74 -1.39
C PHE A 81 -6.17 3.78 -2.01
N SER A 82 -6.68 4.70 -1.18
CA SER A 82 -7.49 5.85 -1.62
C SER A 82 -8.62 5.51 -2.60
N TYR A 83 -9.31 4.36 -2.41
CA TYR A 83 -10.40 3.92 -3.29
C TYR A 83 -11.60 4.88 -3.34
N TRP A 84 -11.72 5.79 -2.35
CA TRP A 84 -12.71 6.86 -2.29
C TRP A 84 -12.43 8.02 -3.27
N ALA A 85 -11.19 8.15 -3.76
CA ALA A 85 -10.82 9.20 -4.70
C ALA A 85 -11.35 8.91 -6.11
N THR A 86 -11.36 9.94 -6.98
CA THR A 86 -11.64 9.71 -8.40
C THR A 86 -10.63 8.70 -8.98
N PRO A 87 -11.05 7.81 -9.90
CA PRO A 87 -10.18 6.75 -10.40
C PRO A 87 -8.85 7.25 -10.99
N GLU A 88 -8.87 8.40 -11.66
CA GLU A 88 -7.69 9.00 -12.29
C GLU A 88 -6.70 9.54 -11.24
N HIS A 89 -7.19 10.11 -10.13
CA HIS A 89 -6.33 10.59 -9.06
C HIS A 89 -5.76 9.45 -8.22
N ALA A 90 -6.55 8.39 -7.99
CA ALA A 90 -6.05 7.16 -7.39
C ALA A 90 -5.00 6.49 -8.27
N LEU A 91 -5.15 6.52 -9.60
CA LEU A 91 -4.14 6.03 -10.53
C LEU A 91 -2.84 6.85 -10.43
N ASP A 92 -2.94 8.18 -10.40
CA ASP A 92 -1.77 9.06 -10.24
C ASP A 92 -1.00 8.78 -8.94
N LEU A 93 -1.73 8.57 -7.85
CA LEU A 93 -1.15 8.17 -6.56
C LEU A 93 -0.53 6.78 -6.64
N ALA A 94 -1.25 5.79 -7.18
CA ALA A 94 -0.77 4.41 -7.31
C ALA A 94 0.53 4.36 -8.12
N ARG A 95 0.60 5.05 -9.26
CA ARG A 95 1.82 5.12 -10.08
C ARG A 95 2.99 5.68 -9.31
N PHE A 96 2.80 6.77 -8.56
CA PHE A 96 3.85 7.36 -7.74
C PHE A 96 4.38 6.39 -6.67
N LEU A 97 3.49 5.64 -6.01
CA LEU A 97 3.86 4.64 -5.00
C LEU A 97 4.57 3.43 -5.64
N ASN A 98 4.07 2.96 -6.78
CA ASN A 98 4.62 1.82 -7.51
C ASN A 98 6.01 2.12 -8.05
N ASP A 99 6.22 3.32 -8.61
CA ASP A 99 7.52 3.77 -9.11
C ASP A 99 8.55 3.88 -7.97
N HIS A 100 8.12 4.32 -6.78
CA HIS A 100 8.97 4.34 -5.59
C HIS A 100 9.39 2.93 -5.15
N ILE A 101 8.44 1.99 -5.04
CA ILE A 101 8.73 0.60 -4.68
C ILE A 101 9.66 -0.04 -5.71
N ALA A 102 9.36 0.12 -7.01
CA ALA A 102 10.17 -0.39 -8.10
C ALA A 102 11.60 0.19 -8.08
N GLY A 103 11.75 1.48 -7.76
CA GLY A 103 13.06 2.12 -7.60
C GLY A 103 13.90 1.45 -6.50
N ILE A 104 13.30 1.17 -5.34
CA ILE A 104 13.98 0.49 -4.22
C ILE A 104 14.35 -0.95 -4.59
N VAL A 105 13.43 -1.68 -5.24
CA VAL A 105 13.70 -3.05 -5.72
C VAL A 105 14.84 -3.03 -6.74
N GLY A 106 14.89 -2.04 -7.63
CA GLY A 106 15.98 -1.86 -8.59
C GLY A 106 17.32 -1.56 -7.95
N GLU A 107 17.36 -0.78 -6.87
CA GLU A 107 18.59 -0.47 -6.12
C GLU A 107 19.10 -1.66 -5.31
N PHE A 108 18.19 -2.44 -4.69
CA PHE A 108 18.53 -3.57 -3.81
C PHE A 108 17.79 -4.88 -4.16
N PRO A 109 17.97 -5.43 -5.38
CA PRO A 109 17.14 -6.52 -5.91
C PRO A 109 17.35 -7.87 -5.20
N ARG A 110 18.39 -8.00 -4.38
CA ARG A 110 18.64 -9.21 -3.56
C ARG A 110 18.01 -9.12 -2.17
N ARG A 111 17.49 -7.96 -1.78
CA ARG A 111 16.94 -7.69 -0.45
C ARG A 111 15.46 -7.40 -0.49
N PHE A 112 14.94 -6.90 -1.61
CA PHE A 112 13.54 -6.55 -1.75
C PHE A 112 12.90 -7.16 -2.99
N ILE A 113 11.65 -7.58 -2.80
CA ILE A 113 10.65 -7.84 -3.84
C ILE A 113 9.56 -6.79 -3.66
N GLY A 114 8.88 -6.37 -4.73
CA GLY A 114 7.83 -5.35 -4.63
C GLY A 114 6.47 -5.85 -5.10
N LEU A 115 5.42 -5.36 -4.44
CA LEU A 115 4.02 -5.45 -4.84
C LEU A 115 3.49 -4.04 -5.09
N GLY A 116 2.82 -3.83 -6.23
CA GLY A 116 2.18 -2.55 -6.55
C GLY A 116 0.82 -2.37 -5.87
N THR A 117 0.29 -1.16 -5.89
CA THR A 117 -1.11 -0.86 -5.56
C THR A 117 -1.87 -0.42 -6.81
N LEU A 118 -3.20 -0.55 -6.80
CA LEU A 118 -4.06 -0.34 -7.97
C LEU A 118 -5.27 0.57 -7.65
N PRO A 119 -5.77 1.38 -8.60
CA PRO A 119 -7.04 2.10 -8.47
C PRO A 119 -8.24 1.15 -8.66
N MET A 120 -8.49 0.28 -7.69
CA MET A 120 -9.44 -0.84 -7.79
C MET A 120 -10.90 -0.41 -8.00
N GLN A 121 -11.27 0.82 -7.67
CA GLN A 121 -12.60 1.39 -7.97
C GLN A 121 -12.86 1.55 -9.48
N SER A 122 -11.83 1.42 -10.31
CA SER A 122 -11.93 1.32 -11.76
C SER A 122 -11.18 0.07 -12.27
N PRO A 123 -11.87 -1.06 -12.48
CA PRO A 123 -11.26 -2.30 -12.97
C PRO A 123 -10.43 -2.11 -14.23
N LYS A 124 -10.88 -1.24 -15.15
CA LYS A 124 -10.17 -0.91 -16.38
C LYS A 124 -8.81 -0.24 -16.12
N LEU A 125 -8.73 0.69 -15.16
CA LEU A 125 -7.48 1.35 -14.81
C LEU A 125 -6.60 0.43 -13.96
N ALA A 126 -7.20 -0.35 -13.07
CA ALA A 126 -6.50 -1.34 -12.25
C ALA A 126 -5.77 -2.39 -13.10
N ILE A 127 -6.42 -2.95 -14.13
CA ILE A 127 -5.79 -3.91 -15.04
C ILE A 127 -4.59 -3.27 -15.75
N LYS A 128 -4.75 -2.08 -16.32
CA LYS A 128 -3.66 -1.38 -17.02
C LYS A 128 -2.47 -1.07 -16.11
N GLU A 129 -2.73 -0.65 -14.88
CA GLU A 129 -1.65 -0.38 -13.94
C GLU A 129 -0.99 -1.68 -13.45
N MET A 130 -1.74 -2.77 -13.33
CA MET A 130 -1.19 -4.10 -13.01
C MET A 130 -0.28 -4.60 -14.13
N GLU A 131 -0.69 -4.48 -15.39
CA GLU A 131 0.13 -4.79 -16.57
C GLU A 131 1.46 -4.04 -16.51
N ARG A 132 1.43 -2.74 -16.19
CA ARG A 132 2.62 -1.90 -16.02
C ARG A 132 3.50 -2.35 -14.85
N CYS A 133 2.89 -2.62 -13.69
CA CYS A 133 3.59 -3.08 -12.50
C CYS A 133 4.38 -4.36 -12.77
N VAL A 134 3.77 -5.34 -13.42
CA VAL A 134 4.40 -6.64 -13.65
C VAL A 134 5.35 -6.60 -14.84
N SER A 135 4.91 -6.03 -15.97
CA SER A 135 5.64 -6.14 -17.25
C SER A 135 6.72 -5.09 -17.43
N GLU A 136 6.53 -3.88 -16.90
CA GLU A 136 7.46 -2.77 -17.08
C GLU A 136 8.32 -2.53 -15.84
N LEU A 137 7.72 -2.58 -14.64
CA LEU A 137 8.43 -2.32 -13.38
C LEU A 137 9.05 -3.57 -12.74
N GLY A 138 8.68 -4.77 -13.20
CA GLY A 138 9.19 -6.03 -12.64
C GLY A 138 8.72 -6.33 -11.22
N LEU A 139 7.59 -5.75 -10.79
CA LEU A 139 6.95 -6.06 -9.51
C LEU A 139 6.33 -7.47 -9.58
N ALA A 140 6.36 -8.21 -8.47
CA ALA A 140 5.92 -9.60 -8.42
C ALA A 140 4.39 -9.76 -8.36
N GLY A 141 3.66 -8.66 -8.23
CA GLY A 141 2.22 -8.67 -8.02
C GLY A 141 1.72 -7.36 -7.45
N VAL A 142 0.58 -7.43 -6.76
CA VAL A 142 -0.10 -6.27 -6.18
C VAL A 142 -0.64 -6.55 -4.77
N GLU A 143 -0.74 -5.49 -3.98
CA GLU A 143 -1.50 -5.44 -2.73
C GLU A 143 -2.84 -4.73 -2.98
N ILE A 144 -3.93 -5.31 -2.49
CA ILE A 144 -5.29 -4.74 -2.58
C ILE A 144 -6.00 -4.79 -1.24
N GLY A 145 -7.00 -3.93 -1.05
CA GLY A 145 -7.91 -4.01 0.09
C GLY A 145 -8.82 -5.24 0.05
N THR A 146 -9.23 -5.71 1.21
CA THR A 146 -10.33 -6.67 1.46
C THR A 146 -11.68 -6.24 0.91
N HIS A 147 -11.88 -4.95 0.65
CA HIS A 147 -13.00 -4.40 -0.10
C HIS A 147 -12.62 -3.09 -0.80
N ILE A 148 -13.44 -2.71 -1.78
CA ILE A 148 -13.28 -1.53 -2.61
C ILE A 148 -14.54 -0.68 -2.43
N ASN A 149 -14.50 0.30 -1.52
CA ASN A 149 -15.69 1.04 -1.08
C ASN A 149 -16.80 0.04 -0.70
N ASP A 150 -17.96 0.06 -1.36
CA ASP A 150 -19.08 -0.85 -1.10
C ASP A 150 -18.94 -2.24 -1.77
N TRP A 151 -17.85 -2.50 -2.49
CA TRP A 151 -17.65 -3.77 -3.20
C TRP A 151 -16.75 -4.72 -2.41
N ASN A 152 -17.32 -5.85 -1.99
CA ASN A 152 -16.53 -7.00 -1.55
C ASN A 152 -15.80 -7.66 -2.73
N LEU A 153 -14.77 -8.46 -2.46
CA LEU A 153 -13.96 -9.11 -3.49
C LEU A 153 -14.74 -10.09 -4.38
N ASN A 154 -15.93 -10.54 -3.98
CA ASN A 154 -16.81 -11.35 -4.82
C ASN A 154 -17.66 -10.53 -5.81
N HIS A 155 -17.52 -9.19 -5.83
CA HIS A 155 -18.28 -8.34 -6.73
C HIS A 155 -17.85 -8.55 -8.19
N ALA A 156 -18.79 -8.85 -9.09
CA ALA A 156 -18.51 -9.26 -10.47
C ALA A 156 -17.65 -8.26 -11.28
N ARG A 157 -17.66 -6.97 -10.92
CA ARG A 157 -16.80 -5.94 -11.53
C ARG A 157 -15.30 -6.19 -11.31
N LEU A 158 -14.92 -6.93 -10.27
CA LEU A 158 -13.52 -7.19 -9.92
C LEU A 158 -12.97 -8.44 -10.61
N PHE A 159 -13.82 -9.32 -11.14
CA PHE A 159 -13.39 -10.57 -11.77
C PHE A 159 -12.42 -10.36 -12.94
N PRO A 160 -12.62 -9.35 -13.83
CA PRO A 160 -11.63 -9.05 -14.86
C PRO A 160 -10.24 -8.67 -14.32
N VAL A 161 -10.17 -8.08 -13.11
CA VAL A 161 -8.88 -7.74 -12.47
C VAL A 161 -8.16 -9.01 -12.00
N PHE A 162 -8.90 -9.95 -11.40
CA PHE A 162 -8.34 -11.23 -10.99
C PHE A 162 -7.91 -12.10 -12.17
N GLN A 163 -8.69 -12.09 -13.25
CA GLN A 163 -8.32 -12.76 -14.49
C GLN A 163 -7.02 -12.18 -15.08
N ALA A 164 -6.90 -10.85 -15.14
CA ALA A 164 -5.66 -10.22 -15.60
C ALA A 164 -4.46 -10.58 -14.70
N ALA A 165 -4.65 -10.65 -13.38
CA ALA A 165 -3.60 -11.08 -12.46
C ALA A 165 -3.14 -12.51 -12.71
N GLU A 166 -4.08 -13.44 -12.95
CA GLU A 166 -3.77 -14.82 -13.36
C GLU A 166 -2.96 -14.85 -14.66
N GLU A 167 -3.44 -14.16 -15.70
CA GLU A 167 -2.81 -14.11 -17.03
C GLU A 167 -1.38 -13.54 -16.97
N LEU A 168 -1.14 -12.56 -16.10
CA LEU A 168 0.17 -11.94 -15.87
C LEU A 168 1.07 -12.76 -14.93
N GLY A 169 0.55 -13.78 -14.25
CA GLY A 169 1.27 -14.48 -13.17
C GLY A 169 1.54 -13.59 -11.95
N ALA A 170 0.72 -12.57 -11.74
CA ALA A 170 0.85 -11.59 -10.67
C ALA A 170 0.29 -12.14 -9.34
N ALA A 171 1.09 -12.10 -8.28
CA ALA A 171 0.59 -12.40 -6.94
C ALA A 171 -0.41 -11.33 -6.47
N ILE A 172 -1.41 -11.72 -5.68
CA ILE A 172 -2.33 -10.80 -5.03
C ILE A 172 -2.19 -10.96 -3.52
N PHE A 173 -1.79 -9.89 -2.84
CA PHE A 173 -1.81 -9.79 -1.40
C PHE A 173 -3.03 -8.99 -0.95
N VAL A 174 -3.93 -9.60 -0.18
CA VAL A 174 -5.15 -8.96 0.31
C VAL A 174 -4.92 -8.46 1.73
N HIS A 175 -5.15 -7.17 1.96
CA HIS A 175 -4.89 -6.51 3.24
C HIS A 175 -6.13 -5.80 3.80
N PRO A 176 -6.51 -6.02 5.08
CA PRO A 176 -7.61 -5.29 5.73
C PRO A 176 -7.24 -3.83 6.00
N TRP A 177 -8.16 -2.88 5.89
CA TRP A 177 -7.78 -1.47 6.10
C TRP A 177 -8.88 -0.58 6.65
N ASP A 178 -10.15 -0.82 6.30
CA ASP A 178 -11.28 0.00 6.73
C ASP A 178 -12.12 -0.78 7.75
N MET A 179 -11.64 -0.70 8.98
CA MET A 179 -12.03 -1.57 10.08
C MET A 179 -13.53 -1.46 10.42
N MET A 180 -14.24 -2.56 10.21
CA MET A 180 -15.65 -2.71 10.60
C MET A 180 -15.87 -2.31 12.08
N GLY A 181 -16.88 -1.47 12.32
CA GLY A 181 -17.33 -1.16 13.69
C GLY A 181 -16.35 -0.31 14.50
N LYS A 182 -15.36 0.33 13.86
CA LYS A 182 -14.39 1.22 14.51
C LYS A 182 -15.03 2.24 15.46
N GLU A 183 -16.15 2.85 15.07
CA GLU A 183 -16.87 3.83 15.90
C GLU A 183 -17.45 3.23 17.19
N LYS A 184 -17.74 1.92 17.20
CA LYS A 184 -18.26 1.19 18.36
C LYS A 184 -17.17 0.54 19.20
N MET A 185 -15.93 0.57 18.72
CA MET A 185 -14.77 -0.09 19.33
C MET A 185 -13.58 0.88 19.47
N PRO A 186 -13.73 2.08 20.06
CA PRO A 186 -12.66 3.09 20.03
C PRO A 186 -11.44 2.73 20.90
N ASP A 187 -11.64 1.91 21.94
CA ASP A 187 -10.64 1.65 22.96
C ASP A 187 -9.81 0.39 22.70
N TYR A 188 -8.67 0.29 23.39
CA TYR A 188 -7.84 -0.92 23.50
C TYR A 188 -7.41 -1.56 22.17
N TRP A 189 -7.28 -0.77 21.10
CA TRP A 189 -6.94 -1.27 19.77
C TRP A 189 -7.93 -2.30 19.20
N LEU A 190 -9.16 -2.33 19.72
CA LEU A 190 -10.20 -3.23 19.23
C LEU A 190 -10.51 -3.13 17.72
N PRO A 191 -10.38 -1.97 17.03
CA PRO A 191 -10.56 -1.93 15.58
C PRO A 191 -9.52 -2.79 14.85
N TRP A 192 -8.31 -2.88 15.41
CA TRP A 192 -7.23 -3.73 14.89
C TRP A 192 -7.38 -5.18 15.31
N LEU A 193 -7.72 -5.44 16.57
CA LEU A 193 -7.76 -6.81 17.13
C LEU A 193 -9.02 -7.59 16.73
N VAL A 194 -10.13 -6.91 16.44
CA VAL A 194 -11.41 -7.53 16.06
C VAL A 194 -11.80 -7.14 14.63
N GLY A 195 -11.70 -5.85 14.28
CA GLY A 195 -12.13 -5.36 12.97
C GLY A 195 -11.33 -5.94 11.81
N MET A 196 -10.00 -5.84 11.83
CA MET A 196 -9.15 -6.34 10.73
C MET A 196 -9.26 -7.85 10.50
N PRO A 197 -9.23 -8.72 11.54
CA PRO A 197 -9.46 -10.15 11.34
C PRO A 197 -10.84 -10.45 10.77
N ALA A 198 -11.88 -9.76 11.25
CA ALA A 198 -13.24 -9.95 10.75
C ALA A 198 -13.39 -9.52 9.28
N GLU A 199 -12.71 -8.46 8.86
CA GLU A 199 -12.69 -7.97 7.48
C GLU A 199 -12.01 -8.95 6.50
N THR A 200 -11.08 -9.76 7.01
CA THR A 200 -10.34 -10.76 6.22
C THR A 200 -11.05 -12.12 6.16
N SER A 201 -11.96 -12.40 7.09
CA SER A 201 -12.54 -13.74 7.32
C SER A 201 -13.64 -14.14 6.33
#